data_AF-A0A3P7KEF1-F1
#
_entry.id   AF-A0A3P7KEF1-F1
#
_cell.length_a   1.000
_cell.length_b   1.000
_cell.length_c   1.000
_cell.angle_alpha   90.00
_cell.angle_beta   90.00
_cell.angle_gamma   90.00
#
_symmetry.space_group_name_H-M   'P 1'
#
loop_
_entity.id
_entity.type
_entity.pdbx_description
1 polymer ?
#
loop_
_entity_poly.entity_id
_entity_poly.type
_entity_poly.pdbx_seq_one_letter_code
_entity_poly.pdbx_strand_id
1 'polypeptide(L)'
;MELSDNALSEIAKTLHRAQCRVRLLSFELTSLASVTPSALLQFVRDVAPTDLVFRMVRGCTEEHFGPEMCRFIVSRRFFSVSELVDEQSNDVPLSLDDAMLSELSASTFQIAVPTSITVDGLRSFIKAFINGTRRLETASIKTNFPLQGICFPPAEKAKIYIKDEKTINISSKATPQAVC
;
A
#
# COMPACT_ATOMS: atom_id res chain seq x y z
N MET A 1 14.40 -16.70 2.69
CA MET A 1 15.69 -16.03 2.41
C MET A 1 15.79 -14.88 3.39
N GLU A 2 16.93 -14.72 4.04
CA GLU A 2 17.12 -13.66 5.04
C GLU A 2 17.77 -12.45 4.36
N LEU A 3 17.09 -11.31 4.37
CA LEU A 3 17.66 -10.04 3.90
C LEU A 3 18.49 -9.43 5.04
N SER A 4 19.51 -8.67 4.67
CA SER A 4 20.31 -7.89 5.61
C SER A 4 20.61 -6.51 5.06
N ASP A 5 20.98 -5.58 5.93
CA ASP A 5 21.38 -4.22 5.54
C ASP A 5 22.48 -4.22 4.46
N ASN A 6 23.47 -5.11 4.61
CA ASN A 6 24.55 -5.27 3.65
C ASN A 6 24.03 -5.77 2.29
N ALA A 7 23.14 -6.76 2.30
CA ALA A 7 22.56 -7.29 1.06
C ALA A 7 21.77 -6.19 0.32
N LEU A 8 20.96 -5.41 1.03
CA LEU A 8 20.21 -4.29 0.45
C LEU A 8 21.15 -3.22 -0.14
N SER A 9 22.20 -2.85 0.60
CA SER A 9 23.19 -1.87 0.13
C SER A 9 23.89 -2.32 -1.15
N GLU A 10 24.32 -3.58 -1.22
CA GLU A 10 24.99 -4.11 -2.41
C GLU A 10 24.05 -4.24 -3.62
N ILE A 11 22.78 -4.61 -3.39
CA ILE A 11 21.76 -4.61 -4.45
C ILE A 11 21.56 -3.19 -4.99
N ALA A 12 21.39 -2.19 -4.12
CA ALA A 12 21.20 -0.80 -4.54
C ALA A 12 22.40 -0.27 -5.33
N LYS A 13 23.63 -0.51 -4.85
CA LYS A 13 24.87 -0.14 -5.58
C LYS A 13 24.94 -0.80 -6.95
N THR A 14 24.58 -2.08 -7.03
CA THR A 14 24.60 -2.84 -8.29
C THR A 14 23.59 -2.27 -9.29
N LEU A 15 22.35 -2.02 -8.87
CA LEU A 15 21.32 -1.41 -9.69
C LEU A 15 21.72 -0.02 -10.17
N HIS A 16 22.31 0.78 -9.28
CA HIS A 16 22.78 2.13 -9.61
C HIS A 16 23.92 2.10 -10.63
N ARG A 17 24.94 1.25 -10.43
CA ARG A 17 26.06 1.09 -11.38
C ARG A 17 25.59 0.63 -12.75
N ALA A 18 24.60 -0.24 -12.80
CA ALA A 18 24.00 -0.72 -14.04
C ALA A 18 23.01 0.29 -14.66
N GLN A 19 22.76 1.44 -14.02
CA GLN A 19 21.77 2.44 -14.42
C GLN A 19 20.36 1.84 -14.62
N CYS A 20 20.04 0.80 -13.85
CA CYS A 20 18.77 0.11 -13.94
C CYS A 20 17.64 0.97 -13.38
N ARG A 21 16.54 1.11 -14.14
CA ARG A 21 15.28 1.63 -13.62
C ARG A 21 14.40 0.48 -13.17
N VAL A 22 14.17 0.37 -11.87
CA VAL A 22 13.34 -0.70 -11.32
C VAL A 22 11.86 -0.35 -11.51
N ARG A 23 11.16 -1.13 -12.33
CA ARG A 23 9.71 -0.95 -12.49
C ARG A 23 8.96 -1.45 -11.26
N LEU A 24 9.24 -2.67 -10.84
CA LEU A 24 8.59 -3.34 -9.72
C LEU A 24 9.65 -3.80 -8.72
N LEU A 25 9.48 -3.41 -7.47
CA LEU A 25 10.21 -3.99 -6.34
C LEU A 25 9.22 -4.78 -5.50
N SER A 26 9.52 -6.05 -5.25
CA SER A 26 8.65 -6.95 -4.49
C SER A 26 9.43 -7.62 -3.36
N PHE A 27 8.92 -7.50 -2.15
CA PHE A 27 9.36 -8.25 -0.98
C PHE A 27 8.32 -9.32 -0.70
N GLU A 28 8.59 -10.55 -1.15
CA GLU A 28 7.68 -11.69 -0.98
C GLU A 28 8.38 -12.84 -0.29
N LEU A 29 7.68 -13.47 0.68
CA LEU A 29 8.18 -14.68 1.36
C LEU A 29 9.59 -14.49 1.95
N THR A 30 9.82 -13.31 2.53
CA THR A 30 11.14 -12.87 3.00
C THR A 30 11.09 -12.43 4.46
N SER A 31 12.27 -12.31 5.08
CA SER A 31 12.43 -11.86 6.46
C SER A 31 13.23 -10.55 6.49
N LEU A 32 12.76 -9.61 7.31
CA LEU A 32 13.42 -8.35 7.65
C LEU A 32 14.06 -8.37 9.05
N ALA A 33 14.14 -9.53 9.72
CA ALA A 33 14.70 -9.62 11.08
C ALA A 33 16.14 -9.07 11.19
N SER A 34 16.93 -9.24 10.13
CA SER A 34 18.31 -8.74 10.01
C SER A 34 18.42 -7.43 9.20
N VAL A 35 17.29 -6.76 8.96
CA VAL A 35 17.21 -5.46 8.27
C VAL A 35 16.78 -4.40 9.26
N THR A 36 17.45 -3.25 9.26
CA THR A 36 17.04 -2.11 10.08
C THR A 36 15.99 -1.26 9.34
N PRO A 37 15.07 -0.57 10.06
CA PRO A 37 14.08 0.31 9.43
C PRO A 37 14.70 1.38 8.52
N SER A 38 15.83 1.97 8.95
CA SER A 38 16.55 2.98 8.19
C SER A 38 17.19 2.41 6.92
N ALA A 39 17.77 1.21 6.97
CA ALA A 39 18.35 0.57 5.81
C ALA A 39 17.29 0.20 4.77
N LEU A 40 16.13 -0.32 5.20
CA LEU A 40 15.01 -0.59 4.29
C LEU A 40 14.51 0.70 3.62
N LEU A 41 14.30 1.76 4.39
CA LEU A 41 13.83 3.04 3.88
C LEU A 41 14.83 3.66 2.88
N GLN A 42 16.12 3.63 3.22
CA GLN A 42 17.18 4.11 2.33
C GLN A 42 17.20 3.29 1.04
N PHE A 43 17.11 1.97 1.14
CA PHE A 43 17.10 1.08 -0.01
C PHE A 43 15.95 1.38 -0.97
N VAL A 44 14.71 1.49 -0.49
CA VAL A 44 13.57 1.78 -1.38
C VAL A 44 13.66 3.16 -2.00
N ARG A 45 14.26 4.15 -1.30
CA ARG A 45 14.52 5.49 -1.84
C ARG A 45 15.58 5.46 -2.94
N ASP A 46 16.68 4.74 -2.73
CA ASP A 46 17.77 4.62 -3.70
C ASP A 46 17.35 3.87 -4.96
N VAL A 47 16.58 2.80 -4.80
CA VAL A 47 16.04 2.01 -5.91
C VAL A 47 14.92 2.75 -6.64
N ALA A 48 14.17 3.59 -5.90
CA ALA A 48 13.06 4.40 -6.40
C ALA A 48 12.09 3.65 -7.34
N PRO A 49 11.57 2.47 -6.95
CA PRO A 49 10.72 1.68 -7.84
C PRO A 49 9.43 2.42 -8.19
N THR A 50 8.88 2.13 -9.37
CA THR A 50 7.59 2.70 -9.80
C THR A 50 6.42 2.03 -9.06
N ASP A 51 6.51 0.71 -8.92
CA ASP A 51 5.51 -0.17 -8.32
C ASP A 51 6.16 -0.93 -7.14
N LEU A 52 5.43 -1.11 -6.04
CA LEU A 52 5.99 -1.65 -4.80
C LEU A 52 5.08 -2.69 -4.14
N VAL A 53 5.63 -3.83 -3.77
CA VAL A 53 4.87 -4.91 -3.12
C VAL A 53 5.58 -5.38 -1.86
N PHE A 54 4.83 -5.51 -0.78
CA PHE A 54 5.21 -6.22 0.42
C PHE A 54 4.15 -7.28 0.70
N ARG A 55 4.57 -8.55 0.71
CA ARG A 55 3.67 -9.68 0.92
C ARG A 55 4.34 -10.78 1.72
N MET A 56 3.68 -11.26 2.77
CA MET A 56 4.19 -12.38 3.58
C MET A 56 5.62 -12.09 4.08
N VAL A 57 5.80 -10.89 4.66
CA VAL A 57 7.09 -10.41 5.17
C VAL A 57 7.13 -10.62 6.68
N ARG A 58 8.18 -11.29 7.16
CA ARG A 58 8.36 -11.61 8.58
C ARG A 58 9.47 -10.80 9.24
N GLY A 59 9.52 -10.79 10.56
CA GLY A 59 10.56 -10.08 11.31
C GLY A 59 10.48 -8.56 11.13
N CYS A 60 9.29 -8.06 10.80
CA CYS A 60 9.04 -6.63 10.68
C CYS A 60 8.84 -6.02 12.07
N THR A 61 9.02 -4.71 12.17
CA THR A 61 8.61 -3.90 13.33
C THR A 61 7.73 -2.76 12.84
N GLU A 62 7.01 -2.09 13.74
CA GLU A 62 6.22 -0.90 13.38
C GLU A 62 7.09 0.19 12.75
N GLU A 63 8.35 0.31 13.19
CA GLU A 63 9.32 1.29 12.68
C GLU A 63 9.65 1.08 11.19
N HIS A 64 9.70 -0.18 10.74
CA HIS A 64 9.89 -0.49 9.31
C HIS A 64 8.80 0.12 8.43
N PHE A 65 7.59 0.21 8.97
CA PHE A 65 6.40 0.74 8.30
C PHE A 65 5.90 2.04 8.95
N GLY A 66 6.84 2.82 9.48
CA GLY A 66 6.57 4.14 10.05
C GLY A 66 6.11 5.17 9.01
N PRO A 67 5.83 6.41 9.45
CA PRO A 67 5.24 7.44 8.60
C PRO A 67 6.03 7.75 7.32
N GLU A 68 7.37 7.74 7.38
CA GLU A 68 8.20 8.02 6.20
C GLU A 68 8.12 6.91 5.14
N MET A 69 8.12 5.64 5.57
CA MET A 69 7.91 4.51 4.67
C MET A 69 6.51 4.55 4.07
N CYS A 70 5.48 4.83 4.89
CA CYS A 70 4.11 4.94 4.41
C CYS A 70 3.95 6.05 3.37
N ARG A 71 4.51 7.25 3.61
CA ARG A 71 4.55 8.33 2.60
C ARG A 71 5.23 7.89 1.31
N PHE A 72 6.34 7.14 1.40
CA PHE A 72 7.00 6.59 0.23
C PHE A 72 6.09 5.62 -0.53
N ILE A 73 5.45 4.67 0.17
CA ILE A 73 4.52 3.69 -0.41
C ILE A 73 3.34 4.37 -1.12
N VAL A 74 2.65 5.32 -0.46
CA VAL A 74 1.45 5.97 -1.03
C VAL A 74 1.75 6.87 -2.24
N SER A 75 3.01 7.28 -2.42
CA SER A 75 3.47 8.04 -3.60
C SER A 75 3.73 7.17 -4.83
N ARG A 76 3.75 5.83 -4.70
CA ARG A 76 3.99 4.93 -5.82
C ARG A 76 2.77 4.89 -6.75
N ARG A 77 3.01 4.52 -8.01
CA ARG A 77 1.94 4.39 -9.01
C ARG A 77 1.01 3.22 -8.68
N PHE A 78 1.61 2.13 -8.20
CA PHE A 78 0.94 0.95 -7.70
C PHE A 78 1.63 0.50 -6.41
N PHE A 79 0.84 0.05 -5.44
CA PHE A 79 1.39 -0.71 -4.32
C PHE A 79 0.44 -1.76 -3.77
N SER A 80 1.01 -2.80 -3.18
CA SER A 80 0.25 -3.81 -2.42
C SER A 80 0.99 -4.13 -1.14
N VAL A 81 0.33 -4.00 0.01
CA VAL A 81 0.86 -4.40 1.30
C VAL A 81 -0.07 -5.40 1.95
N SER A 82 0.42 -6.61 2.22
CA SER A 82 -0.33 -7.66 2.88
C SER A 82 0.57 -8.54 3.74
N GLU A 83 0.01 -9.10 4.82
CA GLU A 83 0.68 -10.16 5.61
C GLU A 83 2.08 -9.74 6.11
N LEU A 84 2.13 -8.62 6.84
CA LEU A 84 3.32 -8.17 7.56
C LEU A 84 3.26 -8.71 8.99
N VAL A 85 4.28 -9.45 9.41
CA VAL A 85 4.34 -9.99 10.77
C VAL A 85 5.70 -9.75 11.44
N ASP A 86 5.67 -9.64 12.76
CA ASP A 86 6.87 -9.57 13.59
C ASP A 86 7.53 -10.94 13.80
N GLU A 87 8.54 -11.02 14.66
CA GLU A 87 9.23 -12.28 14.98
C GLU A 87 8.32 -13.25 15.76
N GLN A 88 7.33 -12.72 16.47
CA GLN A 88 6.35 -13.47 17.25
C GLN A 88 5.10 -13.84 16.44
N SER A 89 5.09 -13.56 15.12
CA SER A 89 3.97 -13.80 14.20
C SER A 89 2.71 -12.97 14.49
N ASN A 90 2.85 -11.82 15.15
CA ASN A 90 1.76 -10.85 15.27
C ASN A 90 1.72 -9.95 14.02
N ASP A 91 0.53 -9.49 13.66
CA ASP A 91 0.34 -8.53 12.57
C ASP A 91 1.05 -7.19 12.90
N VAL A 92 1.84 -6.68 11.95
CA VAL A 92 2.47 -5.36 12.05
C VAL A 92 1.62 -4.32 11.31
N PRO A 93 1.17 -3.24 11.98
CA PRO A 93 0.39 -2.18 11.35
C PRO A 93 1.23 -1.31 10.41
N LEU A 94 0.59 -0.73 9.39
CA LEU A 94 1.14 0.45 8.70
C LEU A 94 0.79 1.71 9.47
N SER A 95 1.75 2.62 9.61
CA SER A 95 1.53 3.99 10.08
C SER A 95 0.87 4.86 8.99
N LEU A 96 -0.25 4.39 8.45
CA LEU A 96 -1.04 5.04 7.40
C LEU A 96 -2.35 5.54 8.01
N ASP A 97 -2.55 6.85 7.97
CA ASP A 97 -3.70 7.57 8.51
C ASP A 97 -4.55 8.22 7.42
N ASP A 98 -5.59 8.96 7.83
CA ASP A 98 -6.50 9.66 6.93
C ASP A 98 -5.79 10.71 6.06
N ALA A 99 -4.75 11.36 6.58
CA ALA A 99 -3.99 12.37 5.86
C ALA A 99 -3.21 11.72 4.72
N MET A 100 -2.49 10.62 4.98
CA MET A 100 -1.78 9.86 3.95
C MET A 100 -2.74 9.23 2.94
N LEU A 101 -3.89 8.73 3.38
CA LEU A 101 -4.93 8.25 2.48
C LEU A 101 -5.42 9.36 1.54
N SER A 102 -5.47 10.61 2.02
CA SER A 102 -5.77 11.79 1.21
C SER A 102 -4.60 12.25 0.33
N GLU A 103 -3.39 11.72 0.49
CA GLU A 103 -2.26 12.05 -0.40
C GLU A 103 -2.09 11.03 -1.52
N LEU A 104 -2.82 9.90 -1.46
CA LEU A 104 -2.73 8.82 -2.44
C LEU A 104 -2.92 9.30 -3.88
N SER A 105 -1.91 9.04 -4.70
CA SER A 105 -1.90 9.25 -6.16
C SER A 105 -2.08 7.95 -6.95
N ALA A 106 -1.93 6.79 -6.32
CA ALA A 106 -2.07 5.49 -6.96
C ALA A 106 -3.49 5.27 -7.49
N SER A 107 -3.61 4.88 -8.77
CA SER A 107 -4.91 4.46 -9.33
C SER A 107 -5.26 3.02 -8.99
N THR A 108 -4.26 2.21 -8.63
CA THR A 108 -4.45 0.81 -8.23
C THR A 108 -3.62 0.49 -6.99
N PHE A 109 -4.26 0.00 -5.92
CA PHE A 109 -3.53 -0.36 -4.70
C PHE A 109 -4.26 -1.36 -3.79
N GLN A 110 -3.51 -2.00 -2.89
CA GLN A 110 -4.05 -2.86 -1.85
C GLN A 110 -3.40 -2.57 -0.49
N ILE A 111 -4.23 -2.46 0.54
CA ILE A 111 -3.86 -2.36 1.95
C ILE A 111 -4.60 -3.50 2.68
N ALA A 112 -3.91 -4.59 2.99
CA ALA A 112 -4.47 -5.77 3.65
C ALA A 112 -3.85 -6.03 5.04
N VAL A 113 -3.39 -4.97 5.67
CA VAL A 113 -2.78 -4.93 7.01
C VAL A 113 -3.47 -3.88 7.88
N PRO A 114 -3.36 -3.95 9.21
CA PRO A 114 -3.95 -2.94 10.09
C PRO A 114 -3.40 -1.53 9.80
N THR A 115 -4.25 -0.51 9.93
CA THR A 115 -3.90 0.91 9.70
C THR A 115 -4.60 1.84 10.70
N SER A 116 -4.25 3.12 10.71
CA SER A 116 -4.93 4.16 11.50
C SER A 116 -6.02 4.90 10.70
N ILE A 117 -6.42 4.39 9.52
CA ILE A 117 -7.53 4.95 8.74
C ILE A 117 -8.81 4.89 9.57
N THR A 118 -9.54 5.99 9.63
CA THR A 118 -10.83 6.09 10.30
C THR A 118 -12.01 5.88 9.34
N VAL A 119 -13.22 5.71 9.89
CA VAL A 119 -14.46 5.69 9.10
C VAL A 119 -14.62 6.97 8.28
N ASP A 120 -14.32 8.12 8.86
CA ASP A 120 -14.52 9.42 8.22
C ASP A 120 -13.46 9.69 7.15
N GLY A 121 -12.21 9.27 7.37
CA GLY A 121 -11.17 9.27 6.35
C GLY A 121 -11.54 8.40 5.15
N LEU A 122 -12.00 7.17 5.40
CA LEU A 122 -12.45 6.26 4.34
C LEU A 122 -13.64 6.83 3.55
N ARG A 123 -14.65 7.38 4.25
CA ARG A 123 -15.79 8.05 3.61
C ARG A 123 -15.35 9.23 2.75
N SER A 124 -14.43 10.04 3.26
CA SER A 124 -13.89 11.20 2.55
C SER A 124 -13.12 10.79 1.30
N PHE A 125 -12.30 9.75 1.39
CA PHE A 125 -11.58 9.16 0.26
C PHE A 125 -12.56 8.69 -0.84
N ILE A 126 -13.59 7.92 -0.46
CA ILE A 126 -14.60 7.44 -1.40
C ILE A 126 -15.39 8.59 -2.02
N LYS A 127 -15.78 9.60 -1.23
CA LYS A 127 -16.46 10.79 -1.73
C LYS A 127 -15.61 11.55 -2.75
N ALA A 128 -14.31 11.71 -2.50
CA ALA A 128 -13.39 12.33 -3.45
C ALA A 128 -13.31 11.56 -4.77
N PHE A 129 -13.24 10.22 -4.70
CA PHE A 129 -13.26 9.38 -5.89
C PHE A 129 -14.58 9.51 -6.68
N ILE A 130 -15.73 9.42 -6.01
CA ILE A 130 -17.05 9.52 -6.66
C ILE A 130 -17.23 10.88 -7.34
N ASN A 131 -16.74 11.95 -6.71
CA ASN A 131 -16.78 13.31 -7.26
C ASN A 131 -15.79 13.54 -8.41
N GLY A 132 -14.92 12.57 -8.72
CA GLY A 132 -13.92 12.67 -9.78
C GLY A 132 -12.71 13.55 -9.42
N THR A 133 -12.57 13.96 -8.16
CA THR A 133 -11.37 14.69 -7.70
C THR A 133 -10.17 13.76 -7.52
N ARG A 134 -10.41 12.44 -7.48
CA ARG A 134 -9.37 11.40 -7.56
C ARG A 134 -9.69 10.42 -8.67
N ARG A 135 -8.64 9.92 -9.33
CA ARG A 135 -8.73 8.80 -10.27
C ARG A 135 -8.38 7.51 -9.54
N LEU A 136 -9.30 6.55 -9.55
CA LEU A 136 -9.09 5.22 -9.02
C LEU A 136 -9.61 4.18 -10.01
N GLU A 137 -8.79 3.19 -10.33
CA GLU A 137 -9.14 2.05 -11.17
C GLU A 137 -9.55 0.87 -10.29
N THR A 138 -8.73 0.51 -9.30
CA THR A 138 -9.04 -0.57 -8.34
C THR A 138 -8.34 -0.38 -7.00
N ALA A 139 -9.07 -0.38 -5.89
CA ALA A 139 -8.51 -0.42 -4.54
C ALA A 139 -9.11 -1.55 -3.71
N SER A 140 -8.30 -2.12 -2.82
CA SER A 140 -8.75 -2.98 -1.72
C SER A 140 -8.17 -2.49 -0.41
N ILE A 141 -9.02 -2.17 0.56
CA ILE A 141 -8.61 -1.67 1.88
C ILE A 141 -9.24 -2.55 2.96
N LYS A 142 -8.41 -3.16 3.81
CA LYS A 142 -8.81 -3.83 5.04
C LYS A 142 -8.84 -2.78 6.16
N THR A 143 -9.98 -2.64 6.82
CA THR A 143 -10.22 -1.70 7.90
C THR A 143 -10.07 -2.36 9.26
N ASN A 144 -9.73 -1.56 10.27
CA ASN A 144 -9.69 -1.98 11.67
C ASN A 144 -11.07 -1.92 12.36
N PHE A 145 -12.08 -1.42 11.66
CA PHE A 145 -13.47 -1.29 12.10
C PHE A 145 -14.42 -2.06 11.16
N PRO A 146 -15.60 -2.48 11.64
CA PRO A 146 -16.61 -3.11 10.79
C PRO A 146 -17.21 -2.11 9.78
N LEU A 147 -17.44 -2.57 8.56
CA LEU A 147 -18.04 -1.80 7.47
C LEU A 147 -19.57 -1.94 7.39
N GLN A 148 -20.15 -2.87 8.14
CA GLN A 148 -21.60 -3.05 8.22
C GLN A 148 -22.28 -1.78 8.74
N GLY A 149 -23.37 -1.36 8.09
CA GLY A 149 -24.10 -0.16 8.45
C GLY A 149 -23.45 1.17 8.03
N ILE A 150 -22.26 1.15 7.42
CA ILE A 150 -21.65 2.35 6.86
C ILE A 150 -22.29 2.65 5.51
N CYS A 151 -23.06 3.75 5.43
CA CYS A 151 -23.54 4.28 4.17
C CYS A 151 -22.41 4.97 3.41
N PHE A 152 -22.09 4.47 2.22
CA PHE A 152 -21.25 5.15 1.24
C PHE A 152 -22.13 5.91 0.23
N PRO A 153 -21.65 7.05 -0.32
CA PRO A 153 -22.42 7.78 -1.32
C PRO A 153 -22.74 6.87 -2.52
N PRO A 154 -23.96 6.95 -3.09
CA PRO A 154 -24.29 6.19 -4.29
C PRO A 154 -23.36 6.60 -5.43
N ALA A 155 -22.68 5.61 -6.01
CA ALA A 155 -21.68 5.84 -7.03
C ALA A 155 -22.14 5.31 -8.39
N GLU A 156 -22.63 6.20 -9.25
CA GLU A 156 -22.93 5.84 -10.65
C GLU A 156 -21.66 5.37 -11.38
N LYS A 157 -20.50 5.91 -11.00
CA LYS A 157 -19.19 5.68 -11.64
C LYS A 157 -18.28 4.68 -10.92
N ALA A 158 -18.67 4.16 -9.75
CA ALA A 158 -17.88 3.18 -9.00
C ALA A 158 -18.68 1.92 -8.67
N LYS A 159 -17.98 0.79 -8.55
CA LYS A 159 -18.47 -0.42 -7.88
C LYS A 159 -17.78 -0.48 -6.53
N ILE A 160 -18.57 -0.51 -5.46
CA ILE A 160 -18.09 -0.70 -4.09
C ILE A 160 -18.63 -2.05 -3.61
N TYR A 161 -17.74 -2.90 -3.13
CA TYR A 161 -18.07 -4.23 -2.63
C TYR A 161 -17.40 -4.45 -1.27
N ILE A 162 -18.19 -4.84 -0.27
CA ILE A 162 -17.69 -5.17 1.07
C ILE A 162 -17.51 -6.68 1.15
N LYS A 163 -16.32 -7.11 1.54
CA LYS A 163 -15.93 -8.50 1.77
C LYS A 163 -15.59 -8.70 3.24
N ASP A 164 -16.02 -9.82 3.81
CA ASP A 164 -15.67 -10.27 5.17
C ASP A 164 -15.88 -9.20 6.25
N GLU A 165 -16.88 -8.32 6.07
CA GLU A 165 -17.27 -7.19 6.94
C GLU A 165 -16.22 -6.10 7.19
N LYS A 166 -14.94 -6.33 6.86
CA LYS A 166 -13.82 -5.43 7.14
C LYS A 166 -12.98 -5.08 5.92
N THR A 167 -13.28 -5.63 4.75
CA THR A 167 -12.56 -5.28 3.52
C THR A 167 -13.48 -4.56 2.56
N ILE A 168 -13.08 -3.38 2.11
CA ILE A 168 -13.76 -2.64 1.06
C ILE A 168 -12.96 -2.73 -0.24
N ASN A 169 -13.63 -3.19 -1.29
CA ASN A 169 -13.12 -3.21 -2.65
C ASN A 169 -13.83 -2.12 -3.45
N ILE A 170 -13.05 -1.30 -4.15
CA ILE A 170 -13.54 -0.17 -4.93
C ILE A 170 -12.98 -0.31 -6.33
N SER A 171 -13.81 -0.20 -7.36
CA SER A 171 -13.33 -0.16 -8.74
C SER A 171 -14.11 0.86 -9.56
N SER A 172 -13.46 1.48 -10.54
CA SER A 172 -14.17 2.30 -11.52
C SER A 172 -15.07 1.43 -12.39
N LYS A 173 -16.29 1.87 -12.65
CA LYS A 173 -17.10 1.32 -13.74
C LYS A 173 -16.47 1.80 -15.04
N ALA A 174 -16.01 0.87 -15.88
CA ALA A 174 -15.59 1.21 -17.24
C ALA A 174 -16.75 1.96 -17.92
N THR A 175 -16.49 3.19 -18.38
CA THR A 175 -17.35 3.82 -19.37
C THR A 175 -17.21 2.95 -20.63
N PRO A 176 -18.30 2.47 -21.25
CA PRO A 176 -18.18 1.86 -22.57
C PRO A 176 -17.44 2.85 -23.46
N GLN A 177 -16.25 2.49 -23.92
CA GLN A 177 -15.63 3.25 -25.00
C GLN A 177 -16.60 3.09 -26.18
N ALA A 178 -17.22 4.19 -26.59
CA ALA A 178 -17.84 4.24 -27.91
C ALA A 178 -16.72 3.96 -28.90
N VAL A 179 -16.71 2.74 -29.43
CA VAL A 179 -15.93 2.40 -30.61
C VAL A 179 -16.64 3.15 -31.74
N CYS A 180 -16.11 4.33 -32.10
CA CYS A 180 -16.44 4.98 -33.36
C CYS A 180 -15.71 4.26 -34.50
#